data_AF-A0A239DHA0-F1
#
_entry.id   AF-A0A239DHA0-F1
#
_cell.length_a   1.000
_cell.length_b   1.000
_cell.length_c   1.000
_cell.angle_alpha   90.00
_cell.angle_beta   90.00
_cell.angle_gamma   90.00
#
_symmetry.space_group_name_H-M   'P 1'
#
loop_
_entity.id
_entity.type
_entity.pdbx_description
1 polymer ?
#
loop_
_entity_poly.entity_id
_entity_poly.type
_entity_poly.pdbx_seq_one_letter_code
_entity_poly.pdbx_strand_id
1 'polypeptide(L)'
;MRLFRIPVLGGLVTATLIAAIVGAPSPASAAPPVLTDKTPGVRTGQAEPVKPALPTNIAAVVETSATEIKVRTPRAGGGLSLKLYHLVPGADAKKVLADLRTKGAVPTGTATEVRAATADWQECSTSYGSAKYLCAKTSPHYWYNWRWNGFDDPQVYFRDYTPAAWPVKASVAEWNKSPGVDSYWTTGACPTGGRHCVPVRAANSGANGIYAETDMEVDSVGFFIDGTVRVDFNNYYSSTDDNRGTACHELGHALGLAHNGSTSSCLYNSAVSGPDPRLPHSTDISVLRYILYAD
;
A
#
# COMPACT_ATOMS: atom_id res chain seq x y z
N MET A 1 -8.57 -89.64 -2.60
CA MET A 1 -9.83 -88.84 -2.61
C MET A 1 -9.44 -87.43 -3.03
N ARG A 2 -9.73 -87.04 -4.28
CA ARG A 2 -10.77 -86.04 -4.66
C ARG A 2 -10.40 -84.61 -4.21
N LEU A 3 -10.40 -83.52 -4.98
CA LEU A 3 -10.80 -83.19 -6.37
C LEU A 3 -10.43 -81.68 -6.61
N PHE A 4 -10.03 -81.32 -7.85
CA PHE A 4 -10.27 -80.05 -8.62
C PHE A 4 -9.49 -78.76 -8.27
N ARG A 5 -8.73 -78.14 -9.20
CA ARG A 5 -9.07 -77.24 -10.35
C ARG A 5 -9.78 -75.95 -9.86
N ILE A 6 -9.44 -74.68 -10.20
CA ILE A 6 -9.16 -73.98 -11.49
C ILE A 6 -8.47 -72.62 -11.18
N PRO A 7 -7.61 -72.05 -12.07
CA PRO A 7 -7.14 -70.66 -11.97
C PRO A 7 -8.11 -69.69 -12.70
N VAL A 8 -8.44 -68.55 -12.08
CA VAL A 8 -9.18 -67.47 -12.75
C VAL A 8 -8.22 -66.33 -13.10
N LEU A 9 -7.86 -66.26 -14.39
CA LEU A 9 -7.39 -65.03 -15.02
C LEU A 9 -8.58 -64.07 -15.15
N GLY A 10 -8.54 -62.95 -14.43
CA GLY A 10 -9.39 -61.78 -14.67
C GLY A 10 -8.57 -60.68 -15.31
N GLY A 11 -8.54 -60.62 -16.63
CA GLY A 11 -7.98 -59.50 -17.37
C GLY A 11 -8.88 -58.28 -17.21
N LEU A 12 -8.37 -57.24 -16.53
CA LEU A 12 -9.02 -55.94 -16.50
C LEU A 12 -8.60 -55.19 -17.78
N VAL A 13 -9.52 -55.09 -18.74
CA VAL A 13 -9.38 -54.22 -19.90
C VAL A 13 -9.62 -52.79 -19.43
N THR A 14 -8.56 -52.04 -19.19
CA THR A 14 -8.64 -50.59 -18.97
C THR A 14 -8.95 -49.91 -20.30
N ALA A 15 -10.22 -49.55 -20.49
CA ALA A 15 -10.65 -48.70 -21.60
C ALA A 15 -9.97 -47.32 -21.46
N THR A 16 -9.01 -47.04 -22.34
CA THR A 16 -8.40 -45.71 -22.46
C THR A 16 -9.41 -44.79 -23.15
N LEU A 17 -10.13 -43.98 -22.36
CA LEU A 17 -10.98 -42.92 -22.88
C LEU A 17 -10.08 -41.75 -23.32
N ILE A 18 -9.71 -41.72 -24.60
CA ILE A 18 -9.07 -40.54 -25.21
C ILE A 18 -10.18 -39.51 -25.44
N ALA A 19 -10.42 -38.64 -24.45
CA ALA A 19 -11.23 -37.45 -24.64
C ALA A 19 -10.43 -36.46 -25.48
N ALA A 20 -10.80 -36.29 -26.74
CA ALA A 20 -10.35 -35.18 -27.55
C ALA A 20 -10.87 -33.88 -26.92
N ILE A 21 -9.98 -33.16 -26.22
CA ILE A 21 -10.25 -31.80 -25.76
C ILE A 21 -10.27 -30.94 -27.02
N VAL A 22 -11.47 -30.71 -27.56
CA VAL A 22 -11.70 -29.66 -28.55
C VAL A 22 -11.35 -28.35 -27.85
N GLY A 23 -10.24 -27.73 -28.24
CA GLY A 23 -9.78 -26.47 -27.67
C GLY A 23 -10.85 -25.40 -27.85
N ALA A 24 -11.57 -25.10 -26.76
CA ALA A 24 -12.40 -23.92 -26.72
C ALA A 24 -11.49 -22.71 -26.93
N PRO A 25 -11.84 -21.78 -27.84
CA PRO A 25 -11.08 -20.55 -28.01
C PRO A 25 -11.00 -19.87 -26.65
N SER A 26 -9.78 -19.52 -26.21
CA SER A 26 -9.58 -18.72 -25.02
C SER A 26 -10.46 -17.48 -25.13
N PRO A 27 -11.30 -17.16 -24.12
CA PRO A 27 -12.11 -15.96 -24.17
C PRO A 27 -11.16 -14.79 -24.38
N ALA A 28 -11.36 -14.05 -25.47
CA ALA A 28 -10.64 -12.81 -25.71
C ALA A 28 -10.78 -11.97 -24.43
N SER A 29 -9.64 -11.68 -23.80
CA SER A 29 -9.59 -10.82 -22.61
C SER A 29 -10.24 -9.51 -22.99
N ALA A 30 -11.45 -9.27 -22.49
CA ALA A 30 -12.14 -8.01 -22.70
C ALA A 30 -11.22 -6.90 -22.16
N ALA A 31 -10.96 -5.89 -22.98
CA ALA A 31 -10.24 -4.72 -22.53
C ALA A 31 -10.93 -4.19 -21.25
N PRO A 32 -10.18 -3.90 -20.18
CA PRO A 32 -10.77 -3.39 -18.96
C PRO A 32 -11.62 -2.14 -19.29
N PRO A 33 -12.78 -1.98 -18.65
CA PRO A 33 -13.65 -0.84 -18.91
C PRO A 33 -12.85 0.45 -18.76
N VAL A 34 -12.99 1.36 -19.73
CA VAL A 34 -12.45 2.71 -19.65
C VAL A 34 -13.18 3.38 -18.49
N LEU A 35 -12.50 3.51 -17.35
CA LEU A 35 -13.00 4.28 -16.22
C LEU A 35 -13.13 5.73 -16.66
N THR A 36 -14.36 6.24 -16.68
CA THR A 36 -14.60 7.67 -16.85
C THR A 36 -14.13 8.36 -15.58
N ASP A 37 -13.14 9.25 -15.70
CA ASP A 37 -12.66 10.07 -14.58
C ASP A 37 -13.84 10.72 -13.85
N LYS A 38 -13.85 10.63 -12.51
CA LYS A 38 -14.79 11.40 -11.69
C LYS A 38 -14.52 12.87 -11.99
N THR A 39 -15.51 13.58 -12.51
CA THR A 39 -15.40 15.02 -12.75
C THR A 39 -15.08 15.69 -11.41
N PRO A 40 -13.96 16.42 -11.28
CA PRO A 40 -13.61 17.08 -10.04
C PRO A 40 -14.74 18.02 -9.60
N GLY A 41 -15.32 17.74 -8.44
CA GLY A 41 -16.26 18.64 -7.79
C GLY A 41 -15.53 19.80 -7.12
N VAL A 42 -16.09 21.01 -7.20
CA VAL A 42 -15.58 22.18 -6.48
C VAL A 42 -16.35 22.32 -5.18
N ARG A 43 -15.65 22.38 -4.04
CA ARG A 43 -16.29 22.50 -2.73
C ARG A 43 -16.96 23.84 -2.57
N THR A 44 -18.28 23.84 -2.63
CA THR A 44 -19.05 25.03 -2.27
C THR A 44 -19.26 25.04 -0.75
N GLY A 45 -18.29 25.57 0.00
CA GLY A 45 -18.57 26.18 1.31
C GLY A 45 -18.30 25.36 2.58
N GLN A 46 -17.73 24.15 2.50
CA GLN A 46 -17.20 23.51 3.71
C GLN A 46 -15.68 23.76 3.85
N ALA A 47 -15.26 24.14 5.05
CA ALA A 47 -13.85 24.33 5.39
C ALA A 47 -13.15 22.99 5.64
N GLU A 48 -11.83 22.94 5.47
CA GLU A 48 -11.04 21.79 5.95
C GLU A 48 -11.25 21.60 7.47
N PRO A 49 -11.31 20.35 7.96
CA PRO A 49 -11.37 20.09 9.39
C PRO A 49 -10.23 20.80 10.12
N VAL A 50 -10.56 21.58 11.15
CA VAL A 50 -9.56 22.23 11.99
C VAL A 50 -8.88 21.16 12.84
N LYS A 51 -7.60 20.92 12.58
CA LYS A 51 -6.77 19.98 13.35
C LYS A 51 -5.94 20.73 14.41
N PRO A 52 -5.73 20.13 15.58
CA PRO A 52 -4.75 20.65 16.53
C PRO A 52 -3.33 20.59 15.93
N ALA A 53 -2.43 21.41 16.46
CA ALA A 53 -1.01 21.33 16.11
C ALA A 53 -0.37 20.08 16.72
N LEU A 54 0.43 19.36 15.93
CA LEU A 54 1.27 18.25 16.38
C LEU A 54 2.18 18.71 17.52
N PRO A 55 2.44 17.84 18.51
CA PRO A 55 3.39 18.14 19.57
C PRO A 55 4.79 18.45 19.01
N THR A 56 5.44 19.47 19.57
CA THR A 56 6.77 19.91 19.13
C THR A 56 7.91 19.02 19.63
N ASN A 57 7.64 18.14 20.59
CA ASN A 57 8.60 17.26 21.27
C ASN A 57 8.50 15.79 20.84
N ILE A 58 8.04 15.52 19.61
CA ILE A 58 8.02 14.16 19.08
C ILE A 58 9.48 13.70 18.90
N ALA A 59 9.81 12.50 19.36
CA ALA A 59 11.13 11.92 19.16
C ALA A 59 11.24 11.24 17.79
N ALA A 60 12.46 11.16 17.25
CA ALA A 60 12.75 10.27 16.14
C ALA A 60 12.69 8.81 16.62
N VAL A 61 12.02 7.94 15.87
CA VAL A 61 11.85 6.53 16.24
C VAL A 61 11.90 5.65 14.98
N VAL A 62 12.46 4.45 15.09
CA VAL A 62 12.38 3.38 14.08
C VAL A 62 11.62 2.17 14.61
N GLU A 63 10.64 1.71 13.83
CA GLU A 63 9.89 0.47 14.03
C GLU A 63 10.36 -0.57 13.03
N THR A 64 10.41 -1.82 13.46
CA THR A 64 10.70 -2.95 12.58
C THR A 64 9.69 -4.06 12.81
N SER A 65 9.08 -4.56 11.74
CA SER A 65 8.29 -5.78 11.72
C SER A 65 8.93 -6.81 10.78
N ALA A 66 8.25 -7.93 10.53
CA ALA A 66 8.70 -8.92 9.55
C ALA A 66 8.54 -8.45 8.09
N THR A 67 7.71 -7.44 7.86
CA THR A 67 7.28 -6.98 6.53
C THR A 67 7.59 -5.51 6.27
N GLU A 68 7.90 -4.73 7.29
CA GLU A 68 8.15 -3.31 7.11
C GLU A 68 9.13 -2.73 8.13
N ILE A 69 9.84 -1.68 7.73
CA ILE A 69 10.56 -0.78 8.62
C ILE A 69 9.92 0.60 8.50
N LYS A 70 9.49 1.18 9.62
CA LYS A 70 8.91 2.52 9.68
C LYS A 70 9.88 3.47 10.35
N VAL A 71 10.21 4.58 9.71
CA VAL A 71 11.09 5.62 10.27
C VAL A 71 10.26 6.89 10.42
N ARG A 72 10.23 7.44 11.63
CA ARG A 72 9.63 8.75 11.91
C ARG A 72 10.71 9.69 12.41
N THR A 73 10.80 10.87 11.82
CA THR A 73 11.76 11.91 12.21
C THR A 73 11.07 13.28 12.31
N PRO A 74 11.27 14.04 13.39
CA PRO A 74 10.79 15.42 13.49
C PRO A 74 11.44 16.32 12.45
N ARG A 75 10.67 17.26 11.89
CA ARG A 75 11.18 18.24 10.92
C ARG A 75 11.53 19.56 11.59
N ALA A 76 12.56 20.21 11.07
CA ALA A 76 12.85 21.60 11.41
C ALA A 76 11.67 22.48 10.94
N GLY A 77 11.08 23.28 11.84
CA GLY A 77 9.86 24.04 11.56
C GLY A 77 8.56 23.34 11.94
N GLY A 78 8.61 22.14 12.54
CA GLY A 78 7.46 21.38 12.97
C GLY A 78 6.98 20.35 11.94
N GLY A 79 6.09 19.46 12.38
CA GLY A 79 5.66 18.30 11.58
C GLY A 79 6.66 17.15 11.62
N LEU A 80 6.49 16.20 10.69
CA LEU A 80 7.22 14.92 10.69
C LEU A 80 7.61 14.50 9.28
N SER A 81 8.71 13.78 9.15
CA SER A 81 9.06 12.94 8.01
C SER A 81 8.80 11.49 8.38
N LEU A 82 8.11 10.77 7.49
CA LEU A 82 7.80 9.35 7.61
C LEU A 82 8.39 8.65 6.39
N LYS A 83 9.08 7.53 6.62
CA LYS A 83 9.60 6.64 5.58
C LYS A 83 9.15 5.23 5.92
N LEU A 84 8.45 4.59 5.00
CA LEU A 84 7.94 3.22 5.13
C LEU A 84 8.70 2.36 4.14
N TYR A 85 9.41 1.34 4.62
CA TYR A 85 10.18 0.42 3.79
C TYR A 85 9.53 -0.95 3.80
N HIS A 86 8.82 -1.30 2.73
CA HIS A 86 8.23 -2.62 2.55
C HIS A 86 9.34 -3.63 2.28
N LEU A 87 9.45 -4.63 3.15
CA LEU A 87 10.46 -5.67 3.08
C LEU A 87 10.02 -6.84 2.19
N VAL A 88 10.98 -7.46 1.50
CA VAL A 88 10.70 -8.71 0.79
C VAL A 88 10.37 -9.83 1.78
N PRO A 89 9.49 -10.79 1.42
CA PRO A 89 9.20 -11.94 2.27
C PRO A 89 10.47 -12.67 2.72
N GLY A 90 10.63 -12.85 4.04
CA GLY A 90 11.77 -13.52 4.64
C GLY A 90 13.03 -12.64 4.81
N ALA A 91 12.97 -11.34 4.50
CA ALA A 91 14.07 -10.43 4.80
C ALA A 91 14.37 -10.38 6.32
N ASP A 92 15.66 -10.27 6.66
CA ASP A 92 16.07 -9.96 8.03
C ASP A 92 15.97 -8.45 8.26
N ALA A 93 14.87 -8.01 8.87
CA ALA A 93 14.60 -6.62 9.17
C ALA A 93 15.73 -5.94 9.97
N LYS A 94 16.47 -6.67 10.82
CA LYS A 94 17.61 -6.11 11.58
C LYS A 94 18.77 -5.81 10.65
N LYS A 95 19.05 -6.70 9.70
CA LYS A 95 20.08 -6.48 8.67
C LYS A 95 19.71 -5.32 7.77
N VAL A 96 18.47 -5.28 7.28
CA VAL A 96 17.99 -4.17 6.43
C VAL A 96 18.08 -2.84 7.19
N LEU A 97 17.67 -2.80 8.46
CA LEU A 97 17.81 -1.60 9.30
C LEU A 97 19.29 -1.17 9.48
N ALA A 98 20.19 -2.12 9.68
CA ALA A 98 21.62 -1.82 9.78
C ALA A 98 22.14 -1.18 8.47
N ASP A 99 21.75 -1.72 7.32
CA ASP A 99 22.11 -1.18 6.01
C ASP A 99 21.53 0.23 5.78
N LEU A 100 20.27 0.46 6.18
CA LEU A 100 19.63 1.77 6.12
C LEU A 100 20.38 2.82 6.98
N ARG A 101 20.85 2.42 8.17
CA ARG A 101 21.68 3.28 9.02
C ARG A 101 23.01 3.62 8.39
N THR A 102 23.70 2.62 7.82
CA THR A 102 24.98 2.85 7.12
C THR A 102 24.82 3.78 5.92
N LYS A 103 23.65 3.75 5.25
CA LYS A 103 23.32 4.66 4.14
C LYS A 103 22.84 6.05 4.59
N GLY A 104 22.70 6.30 5.90
CA GLY A 104 22.19 7.55 6.44
C GLY A 104 20.68 7.77 6.25
N ALA A 105 19.95 6.72 5.86
CA ALA A 105 18.49 6.78 5.67
C ALA A 105 17.72 6.79 7.01
N VAL A 106 18.40 6.43 8.10
CA VAL A 106 17.94 6.54 9.48
C VAL A 106 18.87 7.49 10.24
N PRO A 107 18.38 8.59 10.83
CA PRO A 107 19.22 9.53 11.56
C PRO A 107 19.98 8.86 12.71
N THR A 108 21.21 9.31 12.96
CA THR A 108 22.03 8.83 14.09
C THR A 108 21.33 9.13 15.42
N GLY A 109 21.40 8.19 16.38
CA GLY A 109 20.78 8.34 17.69
C GLY A 109 19.27 8.09 17.73
N THR A 110 18.64 7.76 16.59
CA THR A 110 17.23 7.38 16.54
C THR A 110 16.98 6.13 17.39
N ALA A 111 16.07 6.22 18.35
CA ALA A 111 15.69 5.09 19.18
C ALA A 111 15.10 3.97 18.31
N THR A 112 15.52 2.72 18.57
CA THR A 112 14.93 1.56 17.91
C THR A 112 13.89 0.98 18.84
N GLU A 113 12.66 0.89 18.38
CA GLU A 113 11.64 0.12 19.06
C GLU A 113 11.36 -1.12 18.22
N VAL A 114 11.90 -2.26 18.67
CA VAL A 114 11.50 -3.56 18.13
C VAL A 114 10.17 -3.90 18.76
N ARG A 115 9.08 -3.77 18.00
CA ARG A 115 7.73 -4.11 18.46
C ARG A 115 7.20 -5.34 17.75
N ALA A 116 6.35 -6.09 18.44
CA ALA A 116 5.47 -7.05 17.77
C ALA A 116 4.54 -6.27 16.83
N ALA A 117 4.22 -6.85 15.66
CA ALA A 117 3.50 -6.22 14.54
C ALA A 117 2.09 -5.64 14.87
N THR A 118 1.64 -5.71 16.12
CA THR A 118 0.33 -5.25 16.57
C THR A 118 0.35 -3.90 17.32
N ALA A 119 1.54 -3.37 17.65
CA ALA A 119 1.68 -2.20 18.54
C ALA A 119 2.33 -0.97 17.87
N ASP A 120 1.96 -0.75 16.61
CA ASP A 120 2.51 0.28 15.75
C ASP A 120 2.12 1.70 16.18
N TRP A 121 3.06 2.63 16.13
CA TRP A 121 2.90 4.00 16.61
C TRP A 121 2.71 5.02 15.49
N GLN A 122 2.78 4.57 14.24
CA GLN A 122 2.21 5.29 13.11
C GLN A 122 0.77 4.87 12.84
N GLU A 123 0.21 3.91 13.59
CA GLU A 123 -1.17 3.48 13.41
C GLU A 123 -2.05 3.94 14.58
N CYS A 124 -3.17 4.58 14.23
CA CYS A 124 -4.16 4.92 15.24
C CYS A 124 -4.87 3.67 15.78
N SER A 125 -5.14 3.66 17.09
CA SER A 125 -5.94 2.60 17.73
C SER A 125 -7.40 2.63 17.26
N THR A 126 -7.87 3.80 16.84
CA THR A 126 -9.15 3.95 16.16
C THR A 126 -9.03 3.36 14.76
N SER A 127 -9.93 2.45 14.42
CA SER A 127 -10.00 1.77 13.14
C SER A 127 -11.43 1.84 12.58
N TYR A 128 -11.58 1.60 11.28
CA TYR A 128 -12.87 1.24 10.71
C TYR A 128 -12.84 -0.26 10.40
N GLY A 129 -13.47 -1.08 11.25
CA GLY A 129 -13.27 -2.52 11.20
C GLY A 129 -11.79 -2.89 11.41
N SER A 130 -11.20 -3.58 10.43
CA SER A 130 -9.80 -4.03 10.45
C SER A 130 -8.80 -3.02 9.87
N ALA A 131 -9.28 -1.97 9.19
CA ALA A 131 -8.42 -0.99 8.53
C ALA A 131 -8.02 0.13 9.49
N LYS A 132 -6.75 0.54 9.41
CA LYS A 132 -6.18 1.62 10.20
C LYS A 132 -5.66 2.74 9.29
N TYR A 133 -5.26 3.84 9.90
CA TYR A 133 -4.69 4.99 9.20
C TYR A 133 -3.43 5.51 9.89
N LEU A 134 -2.61 6.21 9.11
CA LEU A 134 -1.37 6.81 9.55
C LEU A 134 -1.66 7.99 10.48
N CYS A 135 -0.97 8.01 11.62
CA CYS A 135 -1.31 8.95 12.68
C CYS A 135 -0.17 9.14 13.68
N ALA A 136 -0.18 10.28 14.38
CA ALA A 136 0.64 10.48 15.57
C ALA A 136 -0.15 9.94 16.77
N LYS A 137 0.36 8.88 17.41
CA LYS A 137 -0.20 8.28 18.63
C LYS A 137 0.02 9.15 19.86
N THR A 138 -0.50 10.37 19.81
CA THR A 138 -0.55 11.34 20.89
C THR A 138 -2.02 11.65 21.19
N SER A 139 -2.30 12.28 22.34
CA SER A 139 -3.63 12.81 22.66
C SER A 139 -3.58 14.34 22.53
N PRO A 140 -4.49 14.99 21.78
CA PRO A 140 -5.57 14.41 20.94
C PRO A 140 -5.04 13.59 19.76
N HIS A 141 -5.87 12.74 19.14
CA HIS A 141 -5.48 11.92 17.98
C HIS A 141 -5.20 12.80 16.74
N TYR A 142 -4.07 12.58 16.07
CA TYR A 142 -3.71 13.27 14.83
C TYR A 142 -3.60 12.26 13.70
N TRP A 143 -4.42 12.38 12.66
CA TRP A 143 -4.30 11.57 11.45
C TRP A 143 -3.62 12.36 10.33
N TYR A 144 -2.94 11.63 9.45
CA TYR A 144 -2.25 12.19 8.30
C TYR A 144 -3.09 12.01 7.05
N ASN A 145 -3.34 13.12 6.34
CA ASN A 145 -4.11 13.09 5.11
C ASN A 145 -3.79 14.28 4.22
N TRP A 146 -4.26 14.23 2.98
CA TRP A 146 -4.17 15.33 2.03
C TRP A 146 -5.13 16.47 2.37
N ARG A 147 -4.72 17.70 2.04
CA ARG A 147 -5.59 18.88 2.11
C ARG A 147 -6.66 18.79 1.03
N TRP A 148 -7.77 19.47 1.22
CA TRP A 148 -8.84 19.49 0.22
C TRP A 148 -8.61 20.64 -0.75
N ASN A 149 -7.93 21.71 -0.32
CA ASN A 149 -7.51 22.82 -1.19
C ASN A 149 -8.64 23.40 -2.07
N GLY A 150 -9.88 23.39 -1.56
CA GLY A 150 -11.07 23.91 -2.25
C GLY A 150 -11.84 22.91 -3.13
N PHE A 151 -11.45 21.64 -3.15
CA PHE A 151 -12.18 20.55 -3.82
C PHE A 151 -13.08 19.79 -2.85
N ASP A 152 -14.15 19.18 -3.38
CA ASP A 152 -15.08 18.36 -2.57
C ASP A 152 -14.33 17.24 -1.87
N ASP A 153 -13.41 16.60 -2.59
CA ASP A 153 -12.47 15.61 -2.08
C ASP A 153 -11.03 16.01 -2.45
N PRO A 154 -10.01 15.65 -1.65
CA PRO A 154 -8.62 15.82 -2.06
C PRO A 154 -8.37 15.15 -3.41
N GLN A 155 -7.70 15.88 -4.28
CA GLN A 155 -7.39 15.43 -5.64
C GLN A 155 -5.93 14.97 -5.67
N VAL A 156 -5.69 13.66 -5.69
CA VAL A 156 -4.34 13.07 -5.61
C VAL A 156 -3.96 12.45 -6.96
N TYR A 157 -2.93 13.00 -7.60
CA TYR A 157 -2.41 12.51 -8.86
C TYR A 157 -1.17 11.66 -8.63
N PHE A 158 -1.27 10.37 -8.94
CA PHE A 158 -0.14 9.46 -8.99
C PHE A 158 0.55 9.58 -10.34
N ARG A 159 1.70 10.25 -10.35
CA ARG A 159 2.51 10.46 -11.54
C ARG A 159 3.46 9.29 -11.74
N ASP A 160 3.12 8.45 -12.70
CA ASP A 160 3.75 7.16 -12.92
C ASP A 160 4.94 7.26 -13.88
N TYR A 161 6.12 6.94 -13.35
CA TYR A 161 7.39 6.80 -14.08
C TYR A 161 7.85 5.34 -14.16
N THR A 162 7.03 4.40 -13.73
CA THR A 162 7.39 2.99 -13.61
C THR A 162 7.34 2.30 -14.98
N PRO A 163 8.13 1.22 -15.18
CA PRO A 163 7.93 0.35 -16.34
C PRO A 163 6.60 -0.39 -16.22
N ALA A 164 6.09 -0.91 -17.35
CA ALA A 164 4.79 -1.60 -17.43
C ALA A 164 4.62 -2.82 -16.50
N ALA A 165 5.71 -3.32 -15.91
CA ALA A 165 5.67 -4.38 -14.90
C ALA A 165 4.94 -3.95 -13.61
N TRP A 166 4.90 -2.66 -13.29
CA TRP A 166 4.19 -2.13 -12.12
C TRP A 166 2.80 -1.65 -12.54
N PRO A 167 1.71 -2.27 -12.07
CA PRO A 167 0.36 -1.95 -12.52
C PRO A 167 -0.21 -0.73 -11.76
N VAL A 168 0.54 0.38 -11.68
CA VAL A 168 0.17 1.58 -10.92
C VAL A 168 -1.19 2.11 -11.36
N LYS A 169 -1.45 2.22 -12.67
CA LYS A 169 -2.76 2.64 -13.21
C LYS A 169 -3.92 1.81 -12.67
N ALA A 170 -3.74 0.49 -12.58
CA ALA A 170 -4.78 -0.41 -12.09
C ALA A 170 -4.99 -0.23 -10.59
N SER A 171 -3.94 -0.03 -9.81
CA SER A 171 -4.05 0.23 -8.36
C SER A 171 -4.72 1.59 -8.08
N VAL A 172 -4.38 2.64 -8.83
CA VAL A 172 -5.04 3.96 -8.71
C VAL A 172 -6.54 3.86 -8.99
N ALA A 173 -6.93 3.12 -10.03
CA ALA A 173 -8.33 2.86 -10.37
C ALA A 173 -9.12 2.20 -9.22
N GLU A 174 -8.48 1.34 -8.44
CA GLU A 174 -9.09 0.69 -7.28
C GLU A 174 -9.24 1.65 -6.10
N TRP A 175 -8.22 2.47 -5.82
CA TRP A 175 -8.28 3.50 -4.78
C TRP A 175 -9.30 4.60 -5.09
N ASN A 176 -9.47 4.95 -6.37
CA ASN A 176 -10.47 5.93 -6.82
C ASN A 176 -11.93 5.47 -6.65
N LYS A 177 -12.17 4.23 -6.22
CA LYS A 177 -13.51 3.78 -5.79
C LYS A 177 -13.91 4.36 -4.43
N SER A 178 -12.95 4.94 -3.69
CA SER A 178 -13.25 5.67 -2.46
C SER A 178 -13.93 6.99 -2.77
N PRO A 179 -15.09 7.28 -2.17
CA PRO A 179 -15.78 8.55 -2.41
C PRO A 179 -15.20 9.72 -1.59
N GLY A 180 -14.24 9.50 -0.68
CA GLY A 180 -13.62 10.57 0.13
C GLY A 180 -12.27 11.07 -0.39
N VAL A 181 -11.77 10.52 -1.49
CA VAL A 181 -10.53 10.98 -2.12
C VAL A 181 -10.56 10.64 -3.60
N ASP A 182 -10.23 11.62 -4.44
CA ASP A 182 -10.19 11.42 -5.88
C ASP A 182 -8.75 11.12 -6.29
N SER A 183 -8.54 9.88 -6.75
CA SER A 183 -7.24 9.36 -7.13
C SER A 183 -7.12 9.27 -8.65
N TYR A 184 -6.16 9.98 -9.22
CA TYR A 184 -5.94 10.05 -10.66
C TYR A 184 -4.58 9.47 -11.04
N TRP A 185 -4.52 8.78 -12.18
CA TRP A 185 -3.27 8.26 -12.74
C TRP A 185 -2.85 9.13 -13.91
N THR A 186 -1.55 9.43 -14.01
CA THR A 186 -0.99 10.15 -15.15
C THR A 186 0.46 9.78 -15.39
N THR A 187 0.90 9.82 -16.65
CA THR A 187 2.33 9.82 -17.01
C THR A 187 2.83 11.24 -17.30
N GLY A 188 1.91 12.20 -17.49
CA GLY A 188 2.19 13.61 -17.72
C GLY A 188 2.51 14.36 -16.43
N ALA A 189 2.65 15.69 -16.52
CA ALA A 189 2.76 16.51 -15.32
C ALA A 189 1.48 16.44 -14.48
N CYS A 190 1.61 16.47 -13.15
CA CYS A 190 0.46 16.66 -12.27
C CYS A 190 -0.13 18.05 -12.52
N PRO A 191 -1.47 18.20 -12.53
CA PRO A 191 -2.08 19.51 -12.67
C PRO A 191 -1.77 20.41 -11.46
N THR A 192 -1.80 21.72 -11.67
CA THR A 192 -1.61 22.72 -10.61
C THR A 192 -2.93 23.17 -9.98
N GLY A 193 -2.88 24.11 -9.03
CA GLY A 193 -4.08 24.74 -8.46
C GLY A 193 -4.73 23.92 -7.35
N GLY A 194 -3.95 23.56 -6.32
CA GLY A 194 -4.46 22.87 -5.12
C GLY A 194 -4.51 21.35 -5.21
N ARG A 195 -4.13 20.76 -6.35
CA ARG A 195 -4.06 19.30 -6.52
C ARG A 195 -2.72 18.75 -6.05
N HIS A 196 -2.74 17.53 -5.54
CA HIS A 196 -1.58 16.86 -4.98
C HIS A 196 -0.91 15.98 -6.00
N CYS A 197 0.41 15.86 -5.91
CA CYS A 197 1.23 15.07 -6.83
C CYS A 197 2.10 14.09 -6.06
N VAL A 198 1.92 12.80 -6.35
CA VAL A 198 2.73 11.70 -5.83
C VAL A 198 3.52 11.09 -6.98
N PRO A 199 4.82 11.40 -7.15
CA PRO A 199 5.65 10.67 -8.09
C PRO A 199 5.78 9.20 -7.65
N VAL A 200 5.50 8.30 -8.58
CA VAL A 200 5.65 6.86 -8.44
C VAL A 200 6.76 6.40 -9.38
N ARG A 201 7.86 5.87 -8.84
CA ARG A 201 9.07 5.55 -9.59
C ARG A 201 9.46 4.10 -9.38
N ALA A 202 10.33 3.60 -10.23
CA ALA A 202 10.95 2.30 -10.03
C ALA A 202 12.42 2.35 -10.45
N ALA A 203 13.28 1.75 -9.65
CA ALA A 203 14.70 1.61 -9.94
C ALA A 203 15.19 0.21 -9.53
N ASN A 204 16.29 -0.25 -10.11
CA ASN A 204 16.95 -1.46 -9.62
C ASN A 204 17.92 -1.07 -8.50
N SER A 205 17.54 -1.35 -7.26
CA SER A 205 18.33 -1.02 -6.06
C SER A 205 19.09 -2.23 -5.50
N GLY A 206 19.16 -3.33 -6.27
CA GLY A 206 19.82 -4.57 -5.88
C GLY A 206 19.08 -5.36 -4.79
N ALA A 207 19.75 -6.42 -4.33
CA ALA A 207 19.26 -7.36 -3.31
C ALA A 207 19.36 -6.78 -1.88
N ASN A 208 18.70 -5.65 -1.61
CA ASN A 208 18.81 -4.91 -0.36
C ASN A 208 17.75 -5.27 0.71
N GLY A 209 16.87 -6.22 0.41
CA GLY A 209 15.77 -6.65 1.29
C GLY A 209 14.53 -5.76 1.26
N ILE A 210 14.51 -4.70 0.44
CA ILE A 210 13.43 -3.71 0.35
C ILE A 210 12.75 -3.86 -1.02
N TYR A 211 11.45 -4.12 -1.01
CA TYR A 211 10.60 -4.26 -2.19
C TYR A 211 10.07 -2.91 -2.68
N ALA A 212 9.69 -2.03 -1.75
CA ALA A 212 9.24 -0.69 -2.04
C ALA A 212 9.49 0.28 -0.87
N GLU A 213 9.46 1.57 -1.16
CA GLU A 213 9.54 2.65 -0.18
C GLU A 213 8.43 3.66 -0.43
N THR A 214 7.72 4.05 0.62
CA THR A 214 6.82 5.21 0.62
C THR A 214 7.37 6.27 1.55
N ASP A 215 7.67 7.43 0.99
CA ASP A 215 8.15 8.60 1.72
C ASP A 215 7.05 9.65 1.80
N MET A 216 6.98 10.34 2.93
CA MET A 216 6.03 11.44 3.12
C MET A 216 6.53 12.42 4.19
N GLU A 217 6.20 13.70 4.01
CA GLU A 217 6.31 14.67 5.09
C GLU A 217 4.91 15.22 5.41
N VAL A 218 4.69 15.46 6.70
CA VAL A 218 3.49 16.13 7.21
C VAL A 218 3.86 17.45 7.86
N ASP A 219 2.99 18.43 7.71
CA ASP A 219 3.11 19.74 8.35
C ASP A 219 2.81 19.68 9.85
N SER A 220 2.87 20.84 10.51
CA SER A 220 2.66 20.95 11.95
C SER A 220 1.23 20.65 12.41
N VAL A 221 0.27 20.40 11.53
CA VAL A 221 -1.11 20.01 11.88
C VAL A 221 -1.49 18.65 11.29
N GLY A 222 -0.54 17.93 10.70
CA GLY A 222 -0.74 16.57 10.20
C GLY A 222 -1.38 16.53 8.82
N PHE A 223 -1.19 17.52 7.96
CA PHE A 223 -1.46 17.37 6.53
C PHE A 223 -0.20 17.01 5.77
N PHE A 224 -0.34 16.18 4.73
CA PHE A 224 0.76 15.91 3.82
C PHE A 224 1.22 17.19 3.11
N ILE A 225 2.54 17.32 2.94
CA ILE A 225 3.16 18.45 2.28
C ILE A 225 3.35 18.13 0.80
N ASP A 226 2.83 19.01 -0.07
CA ASP A 226 2.99 18.88 -1.51
C ASP A 226 4.45 18.77 -1.94
N GLY A 227 4.72 17.84 -2.86
CA GLY A 227 6.06 17.56 -3.38
C GLY A 227 6.94 16.71 -2.47
N THR A 228 6.45 16.29 -1.29
CA THR A 228 7.22 15.46 -0.34
C THR A 228 6.79 13.99 -0.32
N VAL A 229 5.55 13.69 -0.69
CA VAL A 229 5.04 12.32 -0.75
C VAL A 229 5.49 11.65 -2.04
N ARG A 230 6.13 10.48 -1.96
CA ARG A 230 6.56 9.70 -3.13
C ARG A 230 6.55 8.20 -2.86
N VAL A 231 6.47 7.42 -3.94
CA VAL A 231 6.57 5.96 -3.90
C VAL A 231 7.69 5.52 -4.83
N ASP A 232 8.60 4.69 -4.33
CA ASP A 232 9.74 4.15 -5.07
C ASP A 232 9.73 2.61 -5.00
N PHE A 233 9.59 1.94 -6.14
CA PHE A 233 9.62 0.47 -6.23
C PHE A 233 11.01 -0.07 -6.59
N ASN A 234 11.33 -1.29 -6.13
CA ASN A 234 12.58 -1.96 -6.45
C ASN A 234 12.43 -3.01 -7.55
N ASN A 235 12.89 -2.68 -8.77
CA ASN A 235 12.88 -3.59 -9.92
C ASN A 235 13.76 -4.84 -9.74
N TYR A 236 14.66 -4.90 -8.75
CA TYR A 236 15.47 -6.08 -8.50
C TYR A 236 14.62 -7.31 -8.18
N TYR A 237 13.52 -7.11 -7.45
CA TYR A 237 12.68 -8.18 -6.93
C TYR A 237 11.42 -8.40 -7.76
N SER A 238 11.20 -7.62 -8.83
CA SER A 238 9.91 -7.57 -9.52
C SER A 238 9.46 -8.94 -10.02
N SER A 239 8.40 -9.46 -9.41
CA SER A 239 7.61 -10.60 -9.91
C SER A 239 6.21 -10.07 -10.27
N THR A 240 5.57 -10.60 -11.32
CA THR A 240 4.32 -10.00 -11.82
C THR A 240 3.16 -10.04 -10.83
N ASP A 241 3.13 -11.05 -9.95
CA ASP A 241 2.05 -11.21 -8.97
C ASP A 241 2.23 -10.31 -7.75
N ASP A 242 3.48 -10.15 -7.28
CA ASP A 242 3.80 -9.29 -6.12
C ASP A 242 3.69 -7.81 -6.48
N ASN A 243 4.03 -7.43 -7.72
CA ASN A 243 3.98 -6.03 -8.17
C ASN A 243 2.59 -5.39 -8.01
N ARG A 244 1.51 -6.16 -8.19
CA ARG A 244 0.16 -5.61 -8.05
C ARG A 244 -0.23 -5.38 -6.59
N GLY A 245 0.05 -6.35 -5.73
CA GLY A 245 -0.17 -6.23 -4.29
C GLY A 245 0.59 -5.03 -3.73
N THR A 246 1.89 -4.95 -4.02
CA THR A 246 2.76 -3.85 -3.58
C THR A 246 2.33 -2.50 -4.15
N ALA A 247 2.03 -2.39 -5.44
CA ALA A 247 1.53 -1.13 -5.98
C ALA A 247 0.22 -0.69 -5.30
N CYS A 248 -0.67 -1.63 -4.95
CA CYS A 248 -1.86 -1.30 -4.17
C CYS A 248 -1.50 -0.83 -2.75
N HIS A 249 -0.60 -1.56 -2.07
CA HIS A 249 -0.14 -1.30 -0.71
C HIS A 249 0.47 0.11 -0.57
N GLU A 250 1.50 0.42 -1.36
CA GLU A 250 2.23 1.68 -1.24
C GLU A 250 1.36 2.89 -1.61
N LEU A 251 0.48 2.74 -2.61
CA LEU A 251 -0.47 3.80 -2.96
C LEU A 251 -1.47 4.05 -1.83
N GLY A 252 -1.86 3.03 -1.07
CA GLY A 252 -2.69 3.19 0.13
C GLY A 252 -1.98 4.00 1.21
N HIS A 253 -0.69 3.73 1.45
CA HIS A 253 0.12 4.53 2.37
C HIS A 253 0.23 5.99 1.93
N ALA A 254 0.45 6.24 0.64
CA ALA A 254 0.49 7.59 0.08
C ALA A 254 -0.85 8.36 0.22
N LEU A 255 -1.96 7.67 0.47
CA LEU A 255 -3.27 8.27 0.78
C LEU A 255 -3.54 8.46 2.28
N GLY A 256 -2.62 8.01 3.14
CA GLY A 256 -2.71 8.13 4.60
C GLY A 256 -3.21 6.87 5.31
N LEU A 257 -3.37 5.74 4.61
CA LEU A 257 -3.75 4.49 5.24
C LEU A 257 -2.55 3.79 5.88
N ALA A 258 -2.80 3.13 6.99
CA ALA A 258 -1.83 2.25 7.64
C ALA A 258 -2.11 0.79 7.24
N HIS A 259 -1.46 -0.17 7.88
CA HIS A 259 -1.76 -1.55 7.58
C HIS A 259 -3.17 -1.95 8.06
N ASN A 260 -3.75 -2.90 7.35
CA ASN A 260 -5.04 -3.51 7.65
C ASN A 260 -4.81 -4.88 8.30
N GLY A 261 -5.65 -5.25 9.27
CA GLY A 261 -5.62 -6.58 9.88
C GLY A 261 -6.26 -7.70 9.05
N SER A 262 -6.91 -7.38 7.93
CA SER A 262 -7.59 -8.34 7.05
C SER A 262 -6.62 -8.90 6.01
N THR A 263 -6.49 -10.23 5.95
CA THR A 263 -5.68 -10.96 4.95
C THR A 263 -6.20 -10.83 3.51
N SER A 264 -7.33 -10.14 3.30
CA SER A 264 -7.88 -9.86 1.97
C SER A 264 -7.65 -8.41 1.51
N SER A 265 -7.00 -7.59 2.34
CA SER A 265 -6.60 -6.23 2.00
C SER A 265 -5.19 -6.20 1.42
N CYS A 266 -4.96 -5.40 0.38
CA CYS A 266 -3.60 -5.16 -0.11
C CYS A 266 -2.73 -4.42 0.91
N LEU A 267 -3.32 -3.81 1.94
CA LEU A 267 -2.63 -3.20 3.08
C LEU A 267 -2.37 -4.19 4.22
N TYR A 268 -2.58 -5.50 4.01
CA TYR A 268 -2.34 -6.47 5.08
C TYR A 268 -0.90 -6.42 5.58
N ASN A 269 -0.73 -6.38 6.90
CA ASN A 269 0.57 -6.12 7.55
C ASN A 269 1.56 -7.29 7.51
N SER A 270 1.23 -8.42 6.88
CA SER A 270 2.05 -9.63 6.88
C SER A 270 2.08 -10.25 5.49
N ALA A 271 3.22 -10.85 5.11
CA ALA A 271 3.26 -11.65 3.89
C ALA A 271 2.33 -12.85 4.07
N VAL A 272 1.29 -12.96 3.23
CA VAL A 272 0.42 -14.13 3.23
C VAL A 272 0.99 -15.19 2.31
N SER A 273 0.90 -16.46 2.70
CA SER A 273 1.18 -17.56 1.80
C SER A 273 0.08 -17.63 0.72
N GLY A 274 0.43 -17.26 -0.52
CA GLY A 274 -0.49 -17.19 -1.65
C GLY A 274 -0.24 -15.91 -2.48
N PRO A 275 -1.04 -15.62 -3.51
CA PRO A 275 -0.97 -14.31 -4.14
C PRO A 275 -1.38 -13.24 -3.12
N ASP A 276 -0.49 -12.27 -2.88
CA ASP A 276 -0.82 -11.11 -2.03
C ASP A 276 -2.13 -10.47 -2.49
N PRO A 277 -2.97 -9.97 -1.57
CA PRO A 277 -4.23 -9.35 -1.95
C PRO A 277 -3.94 -8.15 -2.84
N ARG A 278 -4.54 -8.16 -4.04
CA ARG A 278 -4.19 -7.21 -5.11
C ARG A 278 -5.04 -5.94 -5.09
N LEU A 279 -5.95 -5.84 -4.12
CA LEU A 279 -7.04 -4.88 -4.09
C LEU A 279 -7.21 -4.33 -2.66
N PRO A 280 -7.69 -3.07 -2.52
CA PRO A 280 -8.11 -2.56 -1.23
C PRO A 280 -9.32 -3.35 -0.71
N HIS A 281 -9.38 -3.58 0.59
CA HIS A 281 -10.56 -4.12 1.25
C HIS A 281 -11.60 -3.01 1.46
N SER A 282 -12.88 -3.37 1.63
CA SER A 282 -13.96 -2.40 1.85
C SER A 282 -13.75 -1.52 3.08
N THR A 283 -13.06 -2.03 4.10
CA THR A 283 -12.68 -1.26 5.29
C THR A 283 -11.61 -0.21 5.00
N ASP A 284 -10.68 -0.45 4.06
CA ASP A 284 -9.70 0.56 3.64
C ASP A 284 -10.38 1.77 3.00
N ILE A 285 -11.32 1.48 2.11
CA ILE A 285 -12.16 2.49 1.46
C ILE A 285 -13.00 3.25 2.49
N SER A 286 -13.50 2.56 3.51
CA SER A 286 -14.30 3.17 4.57
C SER A 286 -13.48 4.11 5.46
N VAL A 287 -12.20 3.80 5.73
CA VAL A 287 -11.31 4.71 6.49
C VAL A 287 -11.08 6.00 5.71
N LEU A 288 -10.82 5.92 4.40
CA LEU A 288 -10.67 7.10 3.56
C LEU A 288 -11.92 7.98 3.65
N ARG A 289 -13.10 7.40 3.44
CA ARG A 289 -14.37 8.13 3.43
C ARG A 289 -14.80 8.69 4.79
N TYR A 290 -14.78 7.86 5.83
CA TYR A 290 -15.48 8.17 7.08
C TYR A 290 -14.55 8.63 8.20
N ILE A 291 -13.24 8.59 7.99
CA ILE A 291 -12.27 9.01 9.01
C ILE A 291 -11.31 10.06 8.45
N LEU A 292 -10.53 9.73 7.41
CA LEU A 292 -9.47 10.61 6.93
C LEU A 292 -10.02 11.84 6.20
N TYR A 293 -11.08 11.66 5.44
CA TYR A 293 -11.69 12.67 4.58
C TYR A 293 -13.21 12.75 4.81
N ALA A 294 -13.62 12.63 6.08
CA ALA A 294 -15.02 12.79 6.45
C ALA A 294 -15.48 14.23 6.25
N ASP A 295 -16.69 14.39 5.71
CA ASP A 295 -17.43 15.65 5.60
C ASP A 295 -17.96 16.20 6.93
#